data_AF-A0A382FKE1-F1
#
_entry.id   AF-A0A382FKE1-F1
#
_cell.length_a   1.000
_cell.length_b   1.000
_cell.length_c   1.000
_cell.angle_alpha   90.00
_cell.angle_beta   90.00
_cell.angle_gamma   90.00
#
_symmetry.space_group_name_H-M   'P 1'
#
loop_
_entity.id
_entity.type
_entity.pdbx_description
1 polymer ?
#
loop_
_entity_poly.entity_id
_entity_poly.type
_entity_poly.pdbx_seq_one_letter_code
_entity_poly.pdbx_strand_id
1 'polypeptide(L)'
;GIDTAGLSNDQKRQQFRALPEFDGRDPADPEEDNWDYDASRNREDYRRINGTQGNRLSQGGQRPDTEDLNNDGNLNIRNDFYHHVIDLARDPHVPGTRSVAGWRLFRVELYDDETERIGAPDSSRIEFARLVLVTDEAFGDTSTVEIAQMEIIGNEWQEDGIVRLQDDASVVSDTEVFNVTVIGTDENLSYKPPPGVKVNRLAGSRVREREQALVLDVSDLDAGHQAAATKVLTRNADYTSYTRLKMFVHGDSNAIYIPEPDSSDLELFLRFGADSLNYYEYSTRVFIGWDRRNEINMDLLEMAQLKAKLQRGRVDSTGMRLTQIDTVIIDPRVRNGAPAVYRVRGNPSMQQVRQLTLGLRNHSDMQSMTVLVYADELRLDEARNDAGVAAYARFKTKLADFMDVDATVNWQQEDFRTLSNTQRRSADLSTSVSTTTNLHKVLPGSWRFSVPVKFSYSQDRSLPRFGPNSDVELRADEKDSLSTENSKRFVEISVSKQGGKNWLMRWTVDEMNMRMSQTQNR
;
A
#
# COMPACT_ATOMS: atom_id res chain seq x y z
N GLY A 1 31.55 -13.16 38.99
CA GLY A 1 32.97 -12.80 38.77
C GLY A 1 33.88 -13.59 39.71
N ILE A 2 35.21 -13.51 39.52
CA ILE A 2 36.18 -14.02 40.50
C ILE A 2 36.31 -12.99 41.62
N ASP A 3 36.10 -13.43 42.84
CA ASP A 3 36.15 -12.63 44.05
C ASP A 3 37.61 -12.36 44.48
N THR A 4 38.03 -11.10 44.43
CA THR A 4 39.39 -10.67 44.77
C THR A 4 39.58 -10.34 46.25
N ALA A 5 38.55 -10.46 47.09
CA ALA A 5 38.62 -10.05 48.50
C ALA A 5 39.35 -11.05 49.41
N GLY A 6 39.53 -12.31 48.98
CA GLY A 6 40.18 -13.36 49.79
C GLY A 6 39.39 -13.79 51.05
N LEU A 7 38.15 -13.31 51.20
CA LEU A 7 37.26 -13.62 52.31
C LEU A 7 36.34 -14.78 51.92
N SER A 8 36.11 -15.70 52.86
CA SER A 8 35.05 -16.70 52.71
C SER A 8 33.65 -16.04 52.68
N ASN A 9 32.66 -16.70 52.08
CA ASN A 9 31.27 -16.20 52.05
C ASN A 9 30.73 -15.89 53.46
N ASP A 10 31.15 -16.65 54.49
CA ASP A 10 30.74 -16.41 55.88
C ASP A 10 31.39 -15.15 56.47
N GLN A 11 32.64 -14.85 56.11
CA GLN A 11 33.31 -13.61 56.52
C GLN A 11 32.70 -12.39 55.85
N LYS A 12 32.32 -12.51 54.57
CA LYS A 12 31.58 -11.46 53.85
C LYS A 12 30.23 -11.21 54.50
N ARG A 13 29.45 -12.27 54.78
CA ARG A 13 28.16 -12.20 55.50
C ARG A 13 28.27 -11.47 56.83
N GLN A 14 29.32 -11.74 57.61
CA GLN A 14 29.54 -11.06 58.89
C GLN A 14 29.93 -9.59 58.73
N GLN A 15 30.74 -9.27 57.72
CA GLN A 15 31.16 -7.90 57.43
C GLN A 15 29.99 -7.06 56.92
N PHE A 16 29.13 -7.63 56.05
CA PHE A 16 27.90 -6.98 55.57
C PHE A 16 26.89 -6.73 56.69
N ARG A 17 26.70 -7.67 57.63
CA ARG A 17 25.85 -7.47 58.82
C ARG A 17 26.28 -6.30 59.71
N ALA A 18 27.56 -5.91 59.67
CA ALA A 18 28.10 -4.83 60.47
C ALA A 18 27.92 -3.44 59.82
N LEU A 19 27.49 -3.39 58.56
CA LEU A 19 27.26 -2.15 57.83
C LEU A 19 25.82 -1.66 58.06
N PRO A 20 25.61 -0.45 58.61
CA PRO A 20 24.28 0.09 58.88
C PRO A 20 23.39 0.24 57.63
N GLU A 21 24.01 0.36 56.47
CA GLU A 21 23.35 0.50 55.16
C GLU A 21 22.58 -0.76 54.74
N PHE A 22 22.89 -1.91 55.33
CA PHE A 22 22.29 -3.21 55.03
C PHE A 22 21.50 -3.81 56.20
N ASP A 23 21.16 -2.99 57.21
CA ASP A 23 20.39 -3.43 58.37
C ASP A 23 19.01 -3.95 57.94
N GLY A 24 18.64 -5.15 58.41
CA GLY A 24 17.41 -5.84 58.03
C GLY A 24 17.45 -6.66 56.72
N ARG A 25 18.53 -6.63 55.93
CA ARG A 25 18.66 -7.42 54.69
C ARG A 25 19.23 -8.82 54.93
N ASP A 26 18.97 -9.75 54.01
CA ASP A 26 19.55 -11.10 54.06
C ASP A 26 21.07 -11.00 53.86
N PRO A 27 21.89 -11.39 54.86
CA PRO A 27 23.34 -11.38 54.75
C PRO A 27 23.87 -12.27 53.62
N ALA A 28 23.11 -13.30 53.24
CA ALA A 28 23.42 -14.20 52.14
C ALA A 28 23.23 -13.55 50.76
N ASP A 29 22.46 -12.48 50.70
CA ASP A 29 22.06 -11.77 49.48
C ASP A 29 21.83 -10.27 49.78
N PRO A 30 22.86 -9.54 50.22
CA PRO A 30 22.70 -8.17 50.71
C PRO A 30 22.23 -7.18 49.62
N GLU A 31 22.49 -7.50 48.35
CA GLU A 31 22.08 -6.73 47.18
C GLU A 31 20.78 -7.25 46.54
N GLU A 32 20.20 -8.33 47.07
CA GLU A 32 18.98 -8.98 46.56
C GLU A 32 19.07 -9.37 45.07
N ASP A 33 20.27 -9.74 44.61
CA ASP A 33 20.59 -9.97 43.20
C ASP A 33 20.86 -11.45 42.86
N ASN A 34 20.80 -12.35 43.86
CA ASN A 34 21.01 -13.77 43.62
C ASN A 34 19.93 -14.39 42.74
N TRP A 35 20.38 -15.06 41.68
CA TRP A 35 19.53 -15.86 40.81
C TRP A 35 19.18 -17.21 41.44
N ASP A 36 17.90 -17.58 41.41
CA ASP A 36 17.42 -18.91 41.79
C ASP A 36 16.13 -19.27 41.02
N TYR A 37 16.21 -20.32 40.20
CA TYR A 37 15.05 -20.94 39.58
C TYR A 37 15.30 -22.43 39.34
N ASP A 38 14.38 -23.27 39.84
CA ASP A 38 14.40 -24.71 39.61
C ASP A 38 12.98 -25.22 39.38
N ALA A 39 12.66 -25.46 38.10
CA ALA A 39 11.37 -25.97 37.67
C ALA A 39 11.02 -27.37 38.25
N SER A 40 12.03 -28.14 38.68
CA SER A 40 11.82 -29.44 39.33
C SER A 40 11.40 -29.31 40.80
N ARG A 41 11.82 -28.23 41.46
CA ARG A 41 11.45 -27.88 42.83
C ARG A 41 10.07 -27.23 42.88
N ASN A 42 9.88 -26.16 42.11
CA ASN A 42 8.58 -25.50 41.94
C ASN A 42 8.56 -24.76 40.60
N ARG A 43 7.70 -25.20 39.68
CA ARG A 43 7.58 -24.60 38.36
C ARG A 43 7.06 -23.16 38.38
N GLU A 44 6.32 -22.80 39.42
CA GLU A 44 5.64 -21.51 39.58
C GLU A 44 6.43 -20.51 40.45
N ASP A 45 7.59 -20.91 40.99
CA ASP A 45 8.42 -20.02 41.82
C ASP A 45 9.36 -19.17 40.96
N TYR A 46 8.86 -18.02 40.49
CA TYR A 46 9.62 -17.08 39.67
C TYR A 46 10.31 -15.97 40.48
N ARG A 47 10.25 -15.99 41.81
CA ARG A 47 10.63 -14.84 42.66
C ARG A 47 12.07 -14.35 42.49
N ARG A 48 13.00 -15.24 42.11
CA ARG A 48 14.44 -14.94 41.94
C ARG A 48 14.97 -15.29 40.55
N ILE A 49 14.09 -15.47 39.56
CA ILE A 49 14.50 -15.86 38.21
C ILE A 49 15.25 -14.75 37.45
N ASN A 50 15.05 -13.49 37.84
CA ASN A 50 15.65 -12.30 37.21
C ASN A 50 16.92 -11.80 37.92
N GLY A 51 17.42 -12.51 38.93
CA GLY A 51 18.67 -12.14 39.60
C GLY A 51 19.87 -12.15 38.64
N THR A 52 20.85 -11.29 38.87
CA THR A 52 22.07 -11.15 38.05
C THR A 52 23.23 -12.00 38.60
N GLN A 53 23.28 -12.23 39.91
CA GLN A 53 24.35 -13.03 40.52
C GLN A 53 24.08 -14.53 40.36
N GLY A 54 24.98 -15.21 39.65
CA GLY A 54 24.92 -16.67 39.47
C GLY A 54 23.98 -17.14 38.35
N ASN A 55 23.44 -16.22 37.55
CA ASN A 55 22.51 -16.49 36.46
C ASN A 55 23.12 -17.14 35.20
N ARG A 56 24.40 -17.51 35.20
CA ARG A 56 25.13 -18.01 34.01
C ARG A 56 24.44 -19.18 33.29
N LEU A 57 23.78 -20.05 34.06
CA LEU A 57 23.08 -21.24 33.54
C LEU A 57 21.63 -20.96 33.14
N SER A 58 21.14 -19.75 33.36
CA SER A 58 19.81 -19.31 32.93
C SER A 58 19.77 -19.09 31.42
N GLN A 59 18.56 -19.02 30.88
CA GLN A 59 18.34 -18.61 29.50
C GLN A 59 18.72 -17.13 29.35
N GLY A 60 19.78 -16.84 28.59
CA GLY A 60 20.28 -15.47 28.38
C GLY A 60 21.52 -15.12 29.19
N GLY A 61 21.76 -15.74 30.35
CA GLY A 61 22.89 -15.45 31.25
C GLY A 61 24.28 -15.88 30.76
N GLN A 62 24.41 -16.39 29.53
CA GLN A 62 25.72 -16.66 28.93
C GLN A 62 26.48 -15.38 28.53
N ARG A 63 25.78 -14.24 28.51
CA ARG A 63 26.37 -12.92 28.32
C ARG A 63 26.49 -12.22 29.68
N PRO A 64 27.53 -11.41 29.91
CA PRO A 64 27.56 -10.55 31.09
C PRO A 64 26.32 -9.64 31.12
N ASP A 65 25.75 -9.43 32.30
CA ASP A 65 24.75 -8.38 32.50
C ASP A 65 25.43 -7.02 32.37
N THR A 66 24.92 -6.16 31.48
CA THR A 66 25.49 -4.84 31.16
C THR A 66 24.44 -3.75 31.26
N GLU A 67 24.87 -2.53 31.63
CA GLU A 67 24.01 -1.34 31.59
C GLU A 67 23.84 -0.78 30.17
N ASP A 68 24.59 -1.31 29.20
CA ASP A 68 24.43 -1.05 27.77
C ASP A 68 23.39 -2.02 27.18
N LEU A 69 22.17 -1.52 26.98
CA LEU A 69 21.03 -2.32 26.50
C LEU A 69 20.97 -2.47 24.97
N ASN A 70 21.51 -1.52 24.22
CA ASN A 70 21.50 -1.54 22.74
C ASN A 70 22.82 -2.09 22.15
N ASN A 71 23.82 -2.39 22.98
CA ASN A 71 25.16 -2.87 22.63
C ASN A 71 25.93 -1.87 21.73
N ASP A 72 25.73 -0.57 21.92
CA ASP A 72 26.46 0.47 21.17
C ASP A 72 27.84 0.82 21.77
N GLY A 73 28.18 0.24 22.92
CA GLY A 73 29.43 0.43 23.65
C GLY A 73 29.43 1.64 24.59
N ASN A 74 28.31 2.35 24.73
CA ASN A 74 28.16 3.51 25.61
C ASN A 74 27.00 3.31 26.58
N LEU A 75 27.11 3.95 27.75
CA LEU A 75 26.00 4.03 28.69
C LEU A 75 25.04 5.15 28.27
N ASN A 76 23.79 4.80 27.95
CA ASN A 76 22.75 5.78 27.64
C ASN A 76 22.15 6.36 28.94
N ILE A 77 22.61 7.56 29.34
CA ILE A 77 22.16 8.23 30.59
C ILE A 77 21.01 9.26 30.38
N ARG A 78 20.61 9.50 29.13
CA ARG A 78 19.61 10.52 28.79
C ARG A 78 18.20 9.97 29.03
N ASN A 79 17.39 10.72 29.74
CA ASN A 79 16.00 10.37 30.06
C ASN A 79 15.03 11.26 29.29
N ASP A 80 14.79 10.88 28.03
CA ASP A 80 13.78 11.50 27.18
C ASP A 80 12.78 10.44 26.77
N PHE A 81 11.53 10.54 27.25
CA PHE A 81 10.52 9.52 26.98
C PHE A 81 9.11 10.08 27.02
N TYR A 82 8.22 9.36 26.33
CA TYR A 82 6.78 9.48 26.47
C TYR A 82 6.32 8.65 27.66
N HIS A 83 5.52 9.23 28.54
CA HIS A 83 5.07 8.59 29.77
C HIS A 83 3.58 8.29 29.72
N HIS A 84 3.24 7.05 30.05
CA HIS A 84 1.88 6.52 30.01
C HIS A 84 1.58 5.79 31.31
N VAL A 85 0.40 6.04 31.89
CA VAL A 85 -0.08 5.38 33.10
C VAL A 85 -1.40 4.69 32.78
N ILE A 86 -1.48 3.41 33.12
CA ILE A 86 -2.71 2.62 33.01
C ILE A 86 -3.13 2.18 34.40
N ASP A 87 -4.26 2.67 34.89
CA ASP A 87 -4.94 2.14 36.07
C ASP A 87 -5.76 0.90 35.67
N LEU A 88 -5.24 -0.29 35.96
CA LEU A 88 -5.87 -1.58 35.62
C LEU A 88 -7.28 -1.78 36.23
N ALA A 89 -7.63 -1.01 37.26
CA ALA A 89 -8.94 -1.09 37.93
C ALA A 89 -9.96 -0.12 37.32
N ARG A 90 -9.53 1.08 36.91
CA ARG A 90 -10.42 2.17 36.50
C ARG A 90 -10.43 2.45 35.01
N ASP A 91 -9.30 2.27 34.34
CA ASP A 91 -9.18 2.71 32.96
C ASP A 91 -10.02 1.85 32.01
N PRO A 92 -10.64 2.48 31.01
CA PRO A 92 -11.44 1.76 30.03
C PRO A 92 -10.54 0.85 29.21
N HIS A 93 -10.98 -0.40 29.05
CA HIS A 93 -10.40 -1.34 28.10
C HIS A 93 -11.18 -1.25 26.79
N VAL A 94 -10.57 -1.70 25.70
CA VAL A 94 -11.21 -1.71 24.37
C VAL A 94 -12.51 -2.54 24.46
N PRO A 95 -13.68 -1.95 24.11
CA PRO A 95 -14.96 -2.65 24.20
C PRO A 95 -14.98 -3.97 23.40
N GLY A 96 -15.59 -5.01 23.96
CA GLY A 96 -15.73 -6.32 23.30
C GLY A 96 -14.49 -7.23 23.37
N THR A 97 -13.42 -6.80 24.03
CA THR A 97 -12.18 -7.60 24.21
C THR A 97 -12.14 -8.38 25.53
N ARG A 98 -13.03 -8.06 26.49
CA ARG A 98 -13.03 -8.69 27.80
C ARG A 98 -13.47 -10.16 27.72
N SER A 99 -12.55 -11.07 28.04
CA SER A 99 -12.84 -12.51 28.07
C SER A 99 -13.47 -12.96 29.40
N VAL A 100 -14.06 -14.16 29.40
CA VAL A 100 -14.57 -14.82 30.63
C VAL A 100 -13.46 -15.04 31.66
N ALA A 101 -12.22 -15.28 31.21
CA ALA A 101 -11.05 -15.46 32.07
C ALA A 101 -10.48 -14.14 32.62
N GLY A 102 -11.04 -12.98 32.24
CA GLY A 102 -10.62 -11.68 32.75
C GLY A 102 -9.58 -10.94 31.91
N TRP A 103 -9.10 -11.52 30.79
CA TRP A 103 -8.25 -10.81 29.82
C TRP A 103 -8.92 -9.56 29.29
N ARG A 104 -8.16 -8.46 29.15
CA ARG A 104 -8.59 -7.16 28.65
C ARG A 104 -7.53 -6.62 27.69
N LEU A 105 -7.94 -5.93 26.65
CA LEU A 105 -7.04 -5.19 25.76
C LEU A 105 -7.03 -3.72 26.17
N PHE A 106 -5.84 -3.19 26.44
CA PHE A 106 -5.60 -1.75 26.56
C PHE A 106 -4.87 -1.29 25.30
N ARG A 107 -5.31 -0.16 24.74
CA ARG A 107 -4.67 0.47 23.58
C ARG A 107 -4.18 1.84 24.03
N VAL A 108 -2.90 2.09 23.82
CA VAL A 108 -2.21 3.31 24.22
C VAL A 108 -1.65 3.97 22.98
N GLU A 109 -1.99 5.22 22.76
CA GLU A 109 -1.39 6.04 21.72
C GLU A 109 0.03 6.38 22.14
N LEU A 110 1.02 6.03 21.32
CA LEU A 110 2.42 6.11 21.75
C LEU A 110 2.89 7.55 21.99
N TYR A 111 2.39 8.48 21.18
CA TYR A 111 2.66 9.91 21.28
C TYR A 111 1.57 10.69 20.54
N ASP A 112 1.06 11.73 21.19
CA ASP A 112 0.23 12.79 20.65
C ASP A 112 0.62 14.13 21.32
N ASP A 113 -0.17 15.19 21.11
CA ASP A 113 0.08 16.49 21.74
C ASP A 113 -0.24 16.48 23.25
N GLU A 114 -1.11 15.58 23.71
CA GLU A 114 -1.55 15.47 25.11
C GLU A 114 -0.70 14.50 25.95
N THR A 115 0.10 13.65 25.31
CA THR A 115 0.95 12.65 25.96
C THR A 115 1.97 13.34 26.84
N GLU A 116 2.11 12.86 28.09
CA GLU A 116 3.11 13.39 29.02
C GLU A 116 4.53 13.15 28.46
N ARG A 117 5.29 14.25 28.32
CA ARG A 117 6.67 14.23 27.81
C ARG A 117 7.64 14.56 28.93
N ILE A 118 8.57 13.65 29.19
CA ILE A 118 9.72 13.91 30.07
C ILE A 118 10.94 14.18 29.20
N GLY A 119 11.57 15.34 29.43
CA GLY A 119 12.71 15.79 28.63
C GLY A 119 12.30 16.24 27.23
N ALA A 120 13.07 15.84 26.21
CA ALA A 120 12.81 16.19 24.81
C ALA A 120 12.80 14.93 23.90
N PRO A 121 11.78 14.06 24.03
CA PRO A 121 11.70 12.82 23.27
C PRO A 121 11.51 13.05 21.77
N ASP A 122 12.18 12.24 20.96
CA ASP A 122 12.10 12.25 19.49
C ASP A 122 11.29 11.02 19.02
N SER A 123 10.08 11.25 18.51
CA SER A 123 9.20 10.17 18.02
C SER A 123 9.72 9.50 16.75
N SER A 124 10.67 10.12 16.03
CA SER A 124 11.28 9.50 14.85
C SER A 124 12.28 8.38 15.20
N ARG A 125 12.72 8.32 16.46
CA ARG A 125 13.68 7.33 16.94
C ARG A 125 13.40 6.92 18.39
N ILE A 126 12.63 5.86 18.56
CA ILE A 126 12.37 5.21 19.85
C ILE A 126 13.21 3.92 19.92
N GLU A 127 14.06 3.81 20.94
CA GLU A 127 14.99 2.67 21.07
C GLU A 127 14.64 1.72 22.23
N PHE A 128 13.96 2.23 23.25
CA PHE A 128 13.68 1.49 24.47
C PHE A 128 12.22 1.70 24.90
N ALA A 129 11.65 0.68 25.55
CA ALA A 129 10.38 0.76 26.25
C ALA A 129 10.59 0.22 27.68
N ARG A 130 10.05 0.90 28.68
CA ARG A 130 10.12 0.49 30.08
C ARG A 130 8.72 0.36 30.64
N LEU A 131 8.38 -0.83 31.11
CA LEU A 131 7.15 -1.09 31.85
C LEU A 131 7.46 -1.16 33.33
N VAL A 132 6.66 -0.46 34.15
CA VAL A 132 6.77 -0.49 35.60
C VAL A 132 5.39 -0.79 36.16
N LEU A 133 5.28 -1.83 36.98
CA LEU A 133 4.07 -2.09 37.76
C LEU A 133 4.19 -1.37 39.10
N VAL A 134 3.26 -0.47 39.37
CA VAL A 134 3.16 0.25 40.64
C VAL A 134 1.91 -0.25 41.37
N THR A 135 2.07 -0.61 42.64
CA THR A 135 0.98 -1.05 43.50
C THR A 135 0.97 -0.20 44.77
N ASP A 136 -0.20 0.01 45.37
CA ASP A 136 -0.27 0.56 46.72
C ASP A 136 0.24 -0.49 47.72
N GLU A 137 1.32 -0.18 48.44
CA GLU A 137 2.03 -1.08 49.37
C GLU A 137 1.17 -1.68 50.51
N ALA A 138 -0.13 -1.33 50.58
CA ALA A 138 -1.04 -1.72 51.65
C ALA A 138 -1.51 -3.18 51.58
N PHE A 139 -1.29 -3.88 50.47
CA PHE A 139 -1.69 -5.29 50.34
C PHE A 139 -0.48 -6.20 50.57
N GLY A 140 -0.46 -6.88 51.72
CA GLY A 140 0.48 -7.98 52.02
C GLY A 140 0.31 -9.23 51.15
N ASP A 141 -0.42 -9.13 50.05
CA ASP A 141 -0.67 -10.18 49.07
C ASP A 141 0.09 -9.87 47.77
N THR A 142 0.81 -10.85 47.25
CA THR A 142 1.53 -10.77 45.98
C THR A 142 0.56 -10.44 44.83
N SER A 143 0.66 -9.22 44.29
CA SER A 143 -0.07 -8.83 43.10
C SER A 143 0.64 -9.35 41.85
N THR A 144 -0.07 -10.13 41.03
CA THR A 144 0.46 -10.66 39.76
C THR A 144 -0.32 -10.05 38.61
N VAL A 145 0.40 -9.53 37.61
CA VAL A 145 -0.18 -9.08 36.34
C VAL A 145 0.35 -9.99 35.24
N GLU A 146 -0.56 -10.64 34.53
CA GLU A 146 -0.22 -11.46 33.37
C GLU A 146 -0.42 -10.66 32.09
N ILE A 147 0.58 -10.68 31.21
CA ILE A 147 0.53 -10.01 29.89
C ILE A 147 0.54 -11.09 28.83
N ALA A 148 -0.58 -11.30 28.13
CA ALA A 148 -0.68 -12.29 27.07
C ALA A 148 0.12 -11.87 25.83
N GLN A 149 0.04 -10.59 25.47
CA GLN A 149 0.65 -10.03 24.26
C GLN A 149 0.92 -8.54 24.46
N MET A 150 2.04 -8.08 23.93
CA MET A 150 2.38 -6.66 23.79
C MET A 150 2.82 -6.45 22.34
N GLU A 151 2.18 -5.52 21.65
CA GLU A 151 2.43 -5.26 20.24
C GLU A 151 2.39 -3.76 19.98
N ILE A 152 3.29 -3.28 19.13
CA ILE A 152 3.25 -1.93 18.58
C ILE A 152 2.63 -2.03 17.20
N ILE A 153 1.47 -1.42 17.04
CA ILE A 153 0.71 -1.44 15.79
C ILE A 153 0.88 -0.09 15.11
N GLY A 154 1.35 -0.10 13.86
CA GLY A 154 1.35 1.08 13.01
C GLY A 154 0.06 1.15 12.21
N ASN A 155 -0.61 2.31 12.21
CA ASN A 155 -1.73 2.56 11.31
C ASN A 155 -1.19 3.09 9.97
N GLU A 156 -1.56 2.45 8.85
CA GLU A 156 -1.23 2.94 7.51
C GLU A 156 -2.15 4.09 7.06
N TRP A 157 -3.24 4.31 7.79
CA TRP A 157 -4.16 5.42 7.62
C TRP A 157 -3.79 6.52 8.60
N GLN A 158 -3.52 7.71 8.06
CA GLN A 158 -3.26 8.90 8.84
C GLN A 158 -4.57 9.66 9.04
N GLU A 159 -4.89 10.02 10.28
CA GLU A 159 -6.04 10.89 10.59
C GLU A 159 -5.81 12.27 9.97
N ASP A 160 -6.81 12.74 9.23
CA ASP A 160 -6.91 14.12 8.78
C ASP A 160 -7.72 14.90 9.82
N GLY A 161 -7.40 16.20 10.00
CA GLY A 161 -8.16 17.06 10.89
C GLY A 161 -9.64 17.20 10.47
N ILE A 162 -10.51 17.41 11.45
CA ILE A 162 -11.93 17.65 11.22
C ILE A 162 -12.10 18.99 10.50
N VAL A 163 -12.93 19.01 9.45
CA VAL A 163 -13.17 20.19 8.63
C VAL A 163 -14.65 20.50 8.48
N ARG A 164 -14.95 21.79 8.36
CA ARG A 164 -16.28 22.30 8.05
C ARG A 164 -16.57 22.15 6.56
N LEU A 165 -17.73 21.59 6.23
CA LEU A 165 -18.18 21.43 4.84
C LEU A 165 -18.68 22.76 4.25
N GLN A 166 -19.17 23.66 5.08
CA GLN A 166 -19.72 24.96 4.71
C GLN A 166 -19.19 26.04 5.66
N ASP A 167 -19.07 27.27 5.17
CA ASP A 167 -18.51 28.39 5.93
C ASP A 167 -19.40 28.82 7.11
N ASP A 168 -20.69 28.50 7.07
CA ASP A 168 -21.71 28.81 8.08
C ASP A 168 -21.90 27.70 9.13
N ALA A 169 -21.21 26.56 9.00
CA ALA A 169 -21.18 25.52 10.03
C ALA A 169 -20.51 26.03 11.32
N SER A 170 -20.80 25.37 12.45
CA SER A 170 -20.18 25.67 13.74
C SER A 170 -18.65 25.61 13.63
N VAL A 171 -17.95 26.30 14.53
CA VAL A 171 -16.49 26.15 14.60
C VAL A 171 -16.21 24.76 15.17
N VAL A 172 -15.24 24.05 14.61
CA VAL A 172 -14.79 22.75 15.11
C VAL A 172 -14.46 22.87 16.59
N SER A 173 -15.16 22.09 17.41
CA SER A 173 -15.00 22.11 18.86
C SER A 173 -13.84 21.23 19.32
N ASP A 174 -13.37 21.43 20.54
CA ASP A 174 -12.38 20.56 21.20
C ASP A 174 -12.98 19.20 21.61
N THR A 175 -14.30 19.10 21.68
CA THR A 175 -15.02 17.85 21.95
C THR A 175 -15.12 16.92 20.75
N GLU A 176 -14.89 17.43 19.53
CA GLU A 176 -14.91 16.64 18.31
C GLU A 176 -13.62 15.84 18.15
N VAL A 177 -13.73 14.52 18.30
CA VAL A 177 -12.58 13.61 18.23
C VAL A 177 -12.77 12.63 17.09
N PHE A 178 -11.72 12.41 16.29
CA PHE A 178 -11.70 11.41 15.24
C PHE A 178 -10.44 10.56 15.31
N ASN A 179 -10.65 9.26 15.50
CA ASN A 179 -9.60 8.27 15.61
C ASN A 179 -9.79 7.18 14.56
N VAL A 180 -8.68 6.63 14.07
CA VAL A 180 -8.68 5.47 13.19
C VAL A 180 -8.00 4.30 13.84
N THR A 181 -8.75 3.20 13.91
CA THR A 181 -8.23 1.98 14.51
C THR A 181 -8.57 0.75 13.68
N VAL A 182 -8.23 -0.44 14.19
CA VAL A 182 -8.53 -1.72 13.56
C VAL A 182 -9.29 -2.60 14.53
N ILE A 183 -10.25 -3.34 14.00
CA ILE A 183 -11.00 -4.39 14.70
C ILE A 183 -10.83 -5.70 13.96
N GLY A 184 -10.53 -6.77 14.70
CA GLY A 184 -10.23 -8.08 14.12
C GLY A 184 -10.95 -9.23 14.82
N THR A 185 -11.00 -10.38 14.13
CA THR A 185 -11.60 -11.61 14.67
C THR A 185 -10.78 -12.30 15.76
N ASP A 186 -9.50 -11.93 15.90
CA ASP A 186 -8.57 -12.46 16.88
C ASP A 186 -8.61 -11.67 18.21
N GLU A 187 -8.80 -10.36 18.15
CA GLU A 187 -8.82 -9.48 19.33
C GLU A 187 -10.24 -9.22 19.87
N ASN A 188 -11.25 -9.18 18.99
CA ASN A 188 -12.61 -8.80 19.35
C ASN A 188 -13.60 -9.96 19.16
N LEU A 189 -14.21 -10.40 20.25
CA LEU A 189 -15.14 -11.54 20.25
C LEU A 189 -16.50 -11.21 19.61
N SER A 190 -16.86 -9.94 19.57
CA SER A 190 -18.13 -9.43 19.03
C SER A 190 -18.07 -9.18 17.53
N TYR A 191 -16.88 -8.87 16.98
CA TYR A 191 -16.71 -8.58 15.57
C TYR A 191 -17.12 -9.76 14.68
N LYS A 192 -17.86 -9.44 13.61
CA LYS A 192 -18.30 -10.37 12.58
C LYS A 192 -17.83 -9.85 11.22
N PRO A 193 -17.05 -10.64 10.45
CA PRO A 193 -16.63 -10.26 9.11
C PRO A 193 -17.81 -9.97 8.17
N PRO A 194 -17.59 -9.22 7.09
CA PRO A 194 -18.62 -8.94 6.11
C PRO A 194 -19.22 -10.21 5.48
N PRO A 195 -20.49 -10.17 5.04
CA PRO A 195 -21.15 -11.31 4.42
C PRO A 195 -20.38 -11.83 3.19
N GLY A 196 -20.08 -13.13 3.19
CA GLY A 196 -19.42 -13.79 2.06
C GLY A 196 -17.90 -13.78 2.10
N VAL A 197 -17.29 -13.01 3.00
CA VAL A 197 -15.85 -13.06 3.25
C VAL A 197 -15.51 -14.36 3.99
N LYS A 198 -14.51 -15.07 3.50
CA LYS A 198 -14.06 -16.34 4.08
C LYS A 198 -12.66 -16.16 4.58
N VAL A 199 -12.48 -16.33 5.89
CA VAL A 199 -11.16 -16.36 6.51
C VAL A 199 -10.39 -17.58 5.98
N ASN A 200 -9.36 -17.29 5.20
CA ASN A 200 -8.51 -18.32 4.61
C ASN A 200 -7.66 -19.00 5.68
N ARG A 201 -7.06 -20.13 5.33
CA ARG A 201 -6.05 -20.79 6.16
C ARG A 201 -4.70 -20.58 5.50
N LEU A 202 -3.70 -20.32 6.34
CA LEU A 202 -2.31 -20.32 5.90
C LEU A 202 -2.00 -21.64 5.19
N ALA A 203 -1.39 -21.56 4.01
CA ALA A 203 -1.10 -22.72 3.18
C ALA A 203 -0.27 -23.76 3.99
N GLY A 204 -0.80 -24.98 4.11
CA GLY A 204 -0.15 -26.06 4.88
C GLY A 204 -0.37 -26.01 6.40
N SER A 205 -1.17 -25.08 6.92
CA SER A 205 -1.48 -24.95 8.35
C SER A 205 -2.98 -25.08 8.66
N ARG A 206 -3.29 -25.40 9.92
CA ARG A 206 -4.66 -25.31 10.46
C ARG A 206 -5.01 -23.92 10.98
N VAL A 207 -4.02 -23.03 11.07
CA VAL A 207 -4.18 -21.65 11.54
C VAL A 207 -4.90 -20.83 10.47
N ARG A 208 -5.90 -20.08 10.92
CA ARG A 208 -6.65 -19.14 10.08
C ARG A 208 -5.86 -17.85 9.93
N GLU A 209 -5.93 -17.24 8.77
CA GLU A 209 -5.43 -15.88 8.57
C GLU A 209 -6.22 -14.91 9.45
N ARG A 210 -5.59 -13.79 9.80
CA ARG A 210 -6.26 -12.71 10.54
C ARG A 210 -7.19 -11.98 9.59
N GLU A 211 -8.40 -11.73 10.05
CA GLU A 211 -9.42 -10.95 9.36
C GLU A 211 -9.68 -9.68 10.17
N GLN A 212 -9.54 -8.52 9.52
CA GLN A 212 -9.52 -7.22 10.16
C GLN A 212 -10.20 -6.15 9.30
N ALA A 213 -10.97 -5.27 9.93
CA ALA A 213 -11.58 -4.09 9.32
C ALA A 213 -10.99 -2.81 9.91
N LEU A 214 -10.93 -1.76 9.09
CA LEU A 214 -10.62 -0.40 9.53
C LEU A 214 -11.83 0.17 10.28
N VAL A 215 -11.60 0.85 11.40
CA VAL A 215 -12.63 1.50 12.20
C VAL A 215 -12.41 3.01 12.13
N LEU A 216 -13.45 3.71 11.68
CA LEU A 216 -13.58 5.16 11.82
C LEU A 216 -14.38 5.41 13.09
N ASP A 217 -13.70 5.90 14.13
CA ASP A 217 -14.28 6.22 15.42
C ASP A 217 -14.40 7.73 15.55
N VAL A 218 -15.63 8.22 15.51
CA VAL A 218 -15.90 9.66 15.60
C VAL A 218 -16.77 9.93 16.81
N SER A 219 -16.37 10.90 17.63
CA SER A 219 -17.13 11.41 18.75
C SER A 219 -17.55 12.85 18.52
N ASP A 220 -18.83 13.13 18.79
CA ASP A 220 -19.47 14.45 18.78
C ASP A 220 -19.33 15.24 17.46
N LEU A 221 -19.22 14.56 16.30
CA LEU A 221 -19.09 15.21 15.00
C LEU A 221 -20.26 16.14 14.72
N ASP A 222 -19.98 17.44 14.61
CA ASP A 222 -21.02 18.46 14.50
C ASP A 222 -21.71 18.44 13.12
N ALA A 223 -22.91 19.02 13.08
CA ALA A 223 -23.68 19.17 11.84
C ALA A 223 -22.89 19.95 10.80
N GLY A 224 -22.75 19.39 9.59
CA GLY A 224 -21.95 20.01 8.53
C GLY A 224 -20.44 19.82 8.67
N HIS A 225 -19.96 18.97 9.57
CA HIS A 225 -18.54 18.64 9.70
C HIS A 225 -18.17 17.32 9.00
N GLN A 226 -16.88 17.17 8.73
CA GLN A 226 -16.29 16.01 8.07
C GLN A 226 -15.02 15.58 8.80
N ALA A 227 -14.94 14.29 9.11
CA ALA A 227 -13.75 13.61 9.59
C ALA A 227 -13.24 12.63 8.52
N ALA A 228 -11.93 12.49 8.35
CA ALA A 228 -11.38 11.63 7.32
C ALA A 228 -9.99 11.12 7.70
N ALA A 229 -9.59 9.99 7.13
CA ALA A 229 -8.23 9.52 7.19
C ALA A 229 -7.71 9.19 5.79
N THR A 230 -6.42 9.46 5.59
CA THR A 230 -5.74 9.29 4.32
C THR A 230 -4.63 8.25 4.41
N LYS A 231 -4.66 7.29 3.49
CA LYS A 231 -3.59 6.33 3.25
C LYS A 231 -2.78 6.77 2.04
N VAL A 232 -1.49 7.02 2.25
CA VAL A 232 -0.54 7.31 1.17
C VAL A 232 0.07 6.00 0.68
N LEU A 233 -0.14 5.68 -0.59
CA LEU A 233 0.41 4.49 -1.22
C LEU A 233 1.91 4.70 -1.50
N THR A 234 2.73 3.77 -1.02
CA THR A 234 4.19 3.78 -1.27
C THR A 234 4.54 3.59 -2.73
N ARG A 235 3.64 2.98 -3.51
CA ARG A 235 3.78 2.79 -4.96
C ARG A 235 2.55 3.30 -5.68
N ASN A 236 2.78 3.86 -6.86
CA ASN A 236 1.72 4.27 -7.76
C ASN A 236 0.88 3.06 -8.20
N ALA A 237 -0.42 3.10 -7.96
CA ALA A 237 -1.36 2.09 -8.40
C ALA A 237 -2.10 2.51 -9.68
N ASP A 238 -2.40 1.53 -10.54
CA ASP A 238 -3.13 1.73 -11.79
C ASP A 238 -4.45 0.94 -11.75
N TYR A 239 -5.55 1.67 -11.71
CA TYR A 239 -6.91 1.12 -11.60
C TYR A 239 -7.57 0.93 -12.97
N THR A 240 -6.94 1.36 -14.09
CA THR A 240 -7.52 1.29 -15.44
C THR A 240 -7.76 -0.14 -15.94
N SER A 241 -7.14 -1.13 -15.30
CA SER A 241 -7.28 -2.56 -15.62
C SER A 241 -8.61 -3.15 -15.15
N TYR A 242 -9.36 -2.43 -14.32
CA TYR A 242 -10.58 -2.90 -13.67
C TYR A 242 -11.76 -1.99 -14.03
N THR A 243 -12.98 -2.48 -13.88
CA THR A 243 -14.20 -1.69 -14.08
C THR A 243 -14.79 -1.21 -12.78
N ARG A 244 -14.52 -1.88 -11.66
CA ARG A 244 -15.13 -1.56 -10.37
C ARG A 244 -14.14 -1.48 -9.22
N LEU A 245 -14.48 -0.63 -8.27
CA LEU A 245 -13.88 -0.58 -6.94
C LEU A 245 -14.97 -0.86 -5.92
N LYS A 246 -14.74 -1.85 -5.04
CA LYS A 246 -15.70 -2.30 -4.03
C LYS A 246 -15.13 -2.25 -2.63
N MET A 247 -15.97 -1.97 -1.64
CA MET A 247 -15.61 -2.01 -0.22
C MET A 247 -16.85 -2.22 0.62
N PHE A 248 -16.77 -3.11 1.62
CA PHE A 248 -17.86 -3.28 2.58
C PHE A 248 -17.80 -2.19 3.64
N VAL A 249 -18.97 -1.78 4.11
CA VAL A 249 -19.12 -0.77 5.15
C VAL A 249 -20.17 -1.22 6.16
N HIS A 250 -19.85 -1.08 7.45
CA HIS A 250 -20.72 -1.42 8.57
C HIS A 250 -20.95 -0.19 9.44
N GLY A 251 -22.21 0.21 9.65
CA GLY A 251 -22.56 1.18 10.69
C GLY A 251 -22.78 0.46 12.03
N ASP A 252 -22.11 0.88 13.10
CA ASP A 252 -22.34 0.29 14.43
C ASP A 252 -23.74 0.61 14.97
N SER A 253 -24.33 -0.35 15.68
CA SER A 253 -25.67 -0.21 16.25
C SER A 253 -25.73 0.63 17.52
N ASN A 254 -24.60 0.89 18.18
CA ASN A 254 -24.53 1.71 19.39
C ASN A 254 -24.28 3.20 19.09
N ALA A 255 -24.29 3.57 17.81
CA ALA A 255 -24.19 4.95 17.36
C ALA A 255 -25.28 5.83 18.01
N ILE A 256 -24.90 7.05 18.42
CA ILE A 256 -25.84 8.11 18.84
C ILE A 256 -26.40 8.79 17.57
N TYR A 257 -26.83 7.97 16.63
CA TYR A 257 -27.44 8.36 15.38
C TYR A 257 -28.34 7.19 14.98
N ILE A 258 -29.64 7.45 14.92
CA ILE A 258 -30.62 6.43 14.54
C ILE A 258 -31.00 6.72 13.09
N PRO A 259 -30.43 6.00 12.09
CA PRO A 259 -30.91 6.12 10.72
C PRO A 259 -32.40 5.82 10.69
N GLU A 260 -33.15 6.59 9.90
CA GLU A 260 -34.48 6.14 9.50
C GLU A 260 -34.33 4.89 8.61
N PRO A 261 -35.36 4.02 8.53
CA PRO A 261 -35.27 2.80 7.71
C PRO A 261 -34.78 3.05 6.28
N ASP A 262 -35.11 4.19 5.69
CA ASP A 262 -34.78 4.56 4.31
C ASP A 262 -33.95 5.85 4.15
N SER A 263 -33.63 6.54 5.25
CA SER A 263 -32.88 7.80 5.23
C SER A 263 -31.75 7.80 6.26
N SER A 264 -30.67 8.48 5.90
CA SER A 264 -29.49 8.54 6.72
C SER A 264 -28.73 9.84 6.50
N ASP A 265 -28.44 10.54 7.59
CA ASP A 265 -27.71 11.81 7.56
C ASP A 265 -26.19 11.60 7.61
N LEU A 266 -25.75 10.45 8.11
CA LEU A 266 -24.36 10.02 8.05
C LEU A 266 -23.99 9.57 6.63
N GLU A 267 -23.02 10.25 6.02
CA GLU A 267 -22.46 9.88 4.73
C GLU A 267 -21.02 9.38 4.90
N LEU A 268 -20.72 8.21 4.34
CA LEU A 268 -19.36 7.76 4.14
C LEU A 268 -18.90 8.08 2.73
N PHE A 269 -17.67 8.57 2.58
CA PHE A 269 -17.08 8.84 1.28
C PHE A 269 -15.70 8.22 1.16
N LEU A 270 -15.38 7.73 -0.03
CA LEU A 270 -14.06 7.27 -0.43
C LEU A 270 -13.55 8.13 -1.57
N ARG A 271 -12.36 8.69 -1.39
CA ARG A 271 -11.59 9.39 -2.42
C ARG A 271 -10.41 8.54 -2.84
N PHE A 272 -10.07 8.62 -4.12
CA PHE A 272 -8.79 8.14 -4.60
C PHE A 272 -8.28 9.05 -5.72
N GLY A 273 -6.97 9.24 -5.77
CA GLY A 273 -6.36 10.15 -6.74
C GLY A 273 -4.87 10.29 -6.56
N ALA A 274 -4.32 11.29 -7.23
CA ALA A 274 -2.91 11.64 -7.11
C ALA A 274 -2.64 12.46 -5.83
N ASP A 275 -3.60 13.30 -5.44
CA ASP A 275 -3.51 14.22 -4.30
C ASP A 275 -4.93 14.68 -3.84
N SER A 276 -4.98 15.58 -2.84
CA SER A 276 -6.22 16.14 -2.27
C SER A 276 -6.94 17.18 -3.15
N LEU A 277 -6.34 17.59 -4.28
CA LEU A 277 -6.93 18.51 -5.26
C LEU A 277 -7.39 17.79 -6.54
N ASN A 278 -6.83 16.61 -6.82
CA ASN A 278 -7.05 15.81 -8.01
C ASN A 278 -7.50 14.40 -7.61
N TYR A 279 -8.80 14.24 -7.33
CA TYR A 279 -9.39 12.97 -6.90
C TYR A 279 -10.74 12.68 -7.55
N TYR A 280 -11.05 11.39 -7.58
CA TYR A 280 -12.39 10.85 -7.71
C TYR A 280 -12.96 10.59 -6.32
N GLU A 281 -14.24 10.85 -6.11
CA GLU A 281 -14.94 10.59 -4.86
C GLU A 281 -16.24 9.84 -5.13
N TYR A 282 -16.49 8.81 -4.34
CA TYR A 282 -17.77 8.14 -4.24
C TYR A 282 -18.27 8.28 -2.81
N SER A 283 -19.52 8.69 -2.63
CA SER A 283 -20.13 8.78 -1.31
C SER A 283 -21.50 8.11 -1.26
N THR A 284 -21.81 7.58 -0.07
CA THR A 284 -23.05 6.86 0.21
C THR A 284 -23.48 7.04 1.65
N ARG A 285 -24.78 6.95 1.89
CA ARG A 285 -25.37 6.97 3.24
C ARG A 285 -25.10 5.68 4.01
N VAL A 286 -24.92 5.79 5.33
CA VAL A 286 -24.55 4.69 6.23
C VAL A 286 -25.74 4.27 7.11
N PHE A 287 -26.07 2.99 7.01
CA PHE A 287 -27.09 2.29 7.80
C PHE A 287 -26.45 1.31 8.78
N ILE A 288 -27.20 0.89 9.80
CA ILE A 288 -26.71 -0.05 10.82
C ILE A 288 -26.44 -1.43 10.19
N GLY A 289 -25.32 -2.05 10.58
CA GLY A 289 -24.92 -3.38 10.14
C GLY A 289 -24.18 -3.39 8.81
N TRP A 290 -23.84 -4.60 8.33
CA TRP A 290 -23.33 -4.85 6.97
C TRP A 290 -24.46 -4.75 5.92
N ASP A 291 -25.14 -3.60 5.89
CA ASP A 291 -26.21 -3.36 4.93
C ASP A 291 -25.63 -3.21 3.52
N ARG A 292 -26.25 -3.85 2.52
CA ARG A 292 -25.83 -3.72 1.11
C ARG A 292 -25.87 -2.29 0.60
N ARG A 293 -26.71 -1.44 1.22
CA ARG A 293 -26.78 -0.01 0.92
C ARG A 293 -25.52 0.73 1.35
N ASN A 294 -24.75 0.21 2.30
CA ASN A 294 -23.51 0.83 2.75
C ASN A 294 -22.34 0.52 1.81
N GLU A 295 -22.42 -0.57 1.03
CA GLU A 295 -21.34 -1.03 0.17
C GLU A 295 -20.93 0.07 -0.82
N ILE A 296 -19.64 0.37 -0.86
CA ILE A 296 -19.07 1.12 -1.97
C ILE A 296 -19.03 0.16 -3.15
N ASN A 297 -19.72 0.51 -4.23
CA ASN A 297 -19.66 -0.21 -5.49
C ASN A 297 -19.53 0.82 -6.61
N MET A 298 -18.30 1.27 -6.81
CA MET A 298 -17.98 2.38 -7.69
C MET A 298 -17.68 1.87 -9.09
N ASP A 299 -18.37 2.44 -10.09
CA ASP A 299 -18.07 2.23 -11.51
C ASP A 299 -16.96 3.19 -11.97
N LEU A 300 -15.79 2.63 -12.27
CA LEU A 300 -14.61 3.38 -12.68
C LEU A 300 -14.77 3.92 -14.12
N LEU A 301 -15.52 3.25 -14.99
CA LEU A 301 -15.77 3.75 -16.34
C LEU A 301 -16.65 5.00 -16.29
N GLU A 302 -17.66 4.99 -15.43
CA GLU A 302 -18.54 6.15 -15.25
C GLU A 302 -17.80 7.37 -14.70
N MET A 303 -16.90 7.17 -13.73
CA MET A 303 -16.00 8.21 -13.23
C MET A 303 -15.16 8.84 -14.35
N ALA A 304 -14.56 8.01 -15.21
CA ALA A 304 -13.78 8.50 -16.36
C ALA A 304 -14.66 9.28 -17.36
N GLN A 305 -15.90 8.84 -17.60
CA GLN A 305 -16.84 9.57 -18.44
C GLN A 305 -17.26 10.91 -17.82
N LEU A 306 -17.44 10.96 -16.51
CA LEU A 306 -17.76 12.18 -15.78
C LEU A 306 -16.60 13.20 -15.87
N LYS A 307 -15.36 12.74 -15.72
CA LYS A 307 -14.16 13.55 -16.00
C LYS A 307 -14.13 14.07 -17.43
N ALA A 308 -14.39 13.20 -18.41
CA ALA A 308 -14.43 13.62 -19.82
C ALA A 308 -15.49 14.71 -20.08
N LYS A 309 -16.64 14.64 -19.38
CA LYS A 309 -17.67 15.71 -19.42
C LYS A 309 -17.18 17.01 -18.78
N LEU A 310 -16.47 16.94 -17.64
CA LEU A 310 -15.86 18.10 -16.99
C LEU A 310 -14.87 18.82 -17.92
N GLN A 311 -13.97 18.07 -18.54
CA GLN A 311 -12.90 18.59 -19.42
C GLN A 311 -13.43 19.26 -20.70
N ARG A 312 -14.62 18.87 -21.18
CA ARG A 312 -15.29 19.49 -22.35
C ARG A 312 -15.75 20.94 -22.11
N GLY A 313 -15.41 21.54 -20.98
CA GLY A 313 -15.55 22.97 -20.77
C GLY A 313 -16.93 23.36 -20.28
N ARG A 314 -17.49 22.62 -19.31
CA ARG A 314 -18.61 23.17 -18.55
C ARG A 314 -18.15 24.44 -17.85
N VAL A 315 -18.92 25.48 -18.09
CA VAL A 315 -18.87 26.71 -17.32
C VAL A 315 -20.07 26.73 -16.39
N ASP A 316 -19.89 27.26 -15.18
CA ASP A 316 -21.02 27.53 -14.30
C ASP A 316 -21.90 28.67 -14.85
N SER A 317 -22.96 29.02 -14.10
CA SER A 317 -23.85 30.14 -14.45
C SER A 317 -23.16 31.49 -14.54
N THR A 318 -21.91 31.62 -14.07
CA THR A 318 -21.09 32.83 -14.12
C THR A 318 -20.01 32.79 -15.21
N GLY A 319 -19.94 31.71 -16.01
CA GLY A 319 -18.97 31.58 -17.08
C GLY A 319 -17.59 31.04 -16.63
N MET A 320 -17.43 30.66 -15.35
CA MET A 320 -16.19 30.11 -14.81
C MET A 320 -16.09 28.62 -15.12
N ARG A 321 -14.90 28.15 -15.49
CA ARG A 321 -14.67 26.71 -15.76
C ARG A 321 -14.85 25.94 -14.45
N LEU A 322 -15.68 24.89 -14.50
CA LEU A 322 -15.84 24.00 -13.36
C LEU A 322 -14.50 23.29 -13.06
N THR A 323 -14.08 23.34 -11.80
CA THR A 323 -12.96 22.54 -11.26
C THR A 323 -13.45 21.29 -10.55
N GLN A 324 -14.76 21.15 -10.38
CA GLN A 324 -15.42 20.01 -9.77
C GLN A 324 -16.76 19.76 -10.45
N ILE A 325 -17.12 18.49 -10.59
CA ILE A 325 -18.47 18.08 -11.01
C ILE A 325 -18.94 16.92 -10.16
N ASP A 326 -20.19 17.01 -9.75
CA ASP A 326 -20.88 15.97 -9.00
C ASP A 326 -22.01 15.41 -9.87
N THR A 327 -22.32 14.14 -9.74
CA THR A 327 -23.47 13.48 -10.36
C THR A 327 -24.04 12.48 -9.37
N VAL A 328 -25.35 12.55 -9.19
CA VAL A 328 -26.09 11.62 -8.34
C VAL A 328 -26.54 10.45 -9.20
N ILE A 329 -26.23 9.24 -8.75
CA ILE A 329 -26.60 8.00 -9.43
C ILE A 329 -27.53 7.21 -8.52
N ILE A 330 -28.67 6.87 -9.09
CA ILE A 330 -29.68 6.04 -8.46
C ILE A 330 -29.79 4.81 -9.36
N ASP A 331 -29.06 3.74 -9.05
CA ASP A 331 -29.19 2.46 -9.76
C ASP A 331 -30.10 1.51 -8.95
N PRO A 332 -31.35 1.31 -9.38
CA PRO A 332 -32.29 0.42 -8.69
C PRO A 332 -31.87 -1.06 -8.75
N ARG A 333 -30.95 -1.44 -9.64
CA ARG A 333 -30.48 -2.84 -9.79
C ARG A 333 -29.38 -3.18 -8.80
N VAL A 334 -28.65 -2.17 -8.33
CA VAL A 334 -27.54 -2.31 -7.37
C VAL A 334 -28.01 -1.97 -5.96
N ARG A 335 -28.92 -1.00 -5.81
CA ARG A 335 -29.40 -0.51 -4.52
C ARG A 335 -30.91 -0.25 -4.55
N ASN A 336 -31.67 -0.94 -3.69
CA ASN A 336 -32.99 -0.46 -3.28
C ASN A 336 -32.76 0.59 -2.18
N GLY A 337 -32.96 1.88 -2.48
CA GLY A 337 -32.77 2.96 -1.51
C GLY A 337 -31.69 3.98 -1.90
N ALA A 338 -31.23 4.75 -0.91
CA ALA A 338 -30.60 6.07 -1.01
C ALA A 338 -29.66 6.32 -2.23
N PRO A 339 -29.57 7.56 -2.74
CA PRO A 339 -28.66 7.88 -3.85
C PRO A 339 -27.18 7.70 -3.47
N ALA A 340 -26.34 7.37 -4.46
CA ALA A 340 -24.89 7.48 -4.35
C ALA A 340 -24.41 8.70 -5.13
N VAL A 341 -23.35 9.37 -4.66
CA VAL A 341 -22.80 10.55 -5.33
C VAL A 341 -21.43 10.23 -5.90
N TYR A 342 -21.26 10.54 -7.19
CA TYR A 342 -20.02 10.43 -7.92
C TYR A 342 -19.48 11.85 -8.13
N ARG A 343 -18.25 12.09 -7.72
CA ARG A 343 -17.62 13.40 -7.78
C ARG A 343 -16.24 13.30 -8.43
N VAL A 344 -15.95 14.26 -9.29
CA VAL A 344 -14.63 14.45 -9.90
C VAL A 344 -14.15 15.85 -9.54
N ARG A 345 -12.99 15.96 -8.90
CA ARG A 345 -12.35 17.24 -8.58
C ARG A 345 -10.98 17.33 -9.24
N GLY A 346 -10.70 18.46 -9.88
CA GLY A 346 -9.44 18.72 -10.57
C GLY A 346 -9.30 17.90 -11.85
N ASN A 347 -8.11 17.34 -12.07
CA ASN A 347 -7.80 16.48 -13.20
C ASN A 347 -7.19 15.13 -12.73
N PRO A 348 -7.97 14.29 -12.01
CA PRO A 348 -7.48 13.03 -11.44
C PRO A 348 -7.15 12.01 -12.53
N SER A 349 -6.42 10.95 -12.19
CA SER A 349 -6.10 9.87 -13.12
C SER A 349 -6.07 8.50 -12.44
N MET A 350 -6.84 7.54 -12.95
CA MET A 350 -6.78 6.14 -12.49
C MET A 350 -5.46 5.45 -12.81
N GLN A 351 -4.64 5.98 -13.73
CA GLN A 351 -3.30 5.43 -13.98
C GLN A 351 -2.31 5.74 -12.85
N GLN A 352 -2.60 6.77 -12.05
CA GLN A 352 -1.72 7.28 -11.02
C GLN A 352 -2.44 7.55 -9.70
N VAL A 353 -2.87 6.48 -9.06
CA VAL A 353 -3.43 6.55 -7.71
C VAL A 353 -2.30 6.47 -6.70
N ARG A 354 -2.20 7.50 -5.85
CA ARG A 354 -1.20 7.63 -4.80
C ARG A 354 -1.80 7.80 -3.41
N GLN A 355 -3.04 8.26 -3.32
CA GLN A 355 -3.71 8.50 -2.05
C GLN A 355 -5.11 7.92 -2.10
N LEU A 356 -5.53 7.34 -0.97
CA LEU A 356 -6.89 6.92 -0.67
C LEU A 356 -7.33 7.69 0.56
N THR A 357 -8.47 8.36 0.52
CA THR A 357 -9.03 9.05 1.69
C THR A 357 -10.39 8.47 1.97
N LEU A 358 -10.62 7.99 3.18
CA LEU A 358 -11.90 7.48 3.63
C LEU A 358 -12.39 8.38 4.77
N GLY A 359 -13.65 8.77 4.76
CA GLY A 359 -14.17 9.63 5.81
C GLY A 359 -15.68 9.61 5.95
N LEU A 360 -16.13 10.34 6.96
CA LEU A 360 -17.51 10.49 7.36
C LEU A 360 -17.91 11.97 7.30
N ARG A 361 -19.16 12.23 6.92
CA ARG A 361 -19.79 13.55 6.90
C ARG A 361 -21.10 13.49 7.62
N ASN A 362 -21.31 14.47 8.50
CA ASN A 362 -22.58 14.69 9.12
C ASN A 362 -23.39 15.70 8.29
N HIS A 363 -24.45 15.22 7.62
CA HIS A 363 -25.37 16.07 6.86
C HIS A 363 -26.65 16.40 7.63
N SER A 364 -26.71 16.12 8.93
CA SER A 364 -27.85 16.57 9.73
C SER A 364 -27.86 18.09 9.83
N ASP A 365 -29.02 18.65 10.13
CA ASP A 365 -29.16 20.10 10.24
C ASP A 365 -28.61 20.66 11.57
N MET A 366 -28.70 19.88 12.66
CA MET A 366 -28.43 20.39 14.02
C MET A 366 -27.87 19.34 15.00
N GLN A 367 -27.73 18.07 14.60
CA GLN A 367 -27.40 16.99 15.53
C GLN A 367 -25.93 16.63 15.43
N SER A 368 -25.18 16.66 16.54
CA SER A 368 -23.88 16.02 16.59
C SER A 368 -24.03 14.49 16.55
N MET A 369 -23.01 13.79 16.04
CA MET A 369 -23.03 12.34 15.88
C MET A 369 -21.78 11.69 16.47
N THR A 370 -22.00 10.70 17.33
CA THR A 370 -20.97 9.79 17.83
C THR A 370 -21.20 8.41 17.24
N VAL A 371 -20.28 7.98 16.37
CA VAL A 371 -20.48 6.81 15.50
C VAL A 371 -19.20 6.02 15.30
N LEU A 372 -19.37 4.69 15.23
CA LEU A 372 -18.33 3.76 14.82
C LEU A 372 -18.71 3.19 13.44
N VAL A 373 -17.84 3.35 12.45
CA VAL A 373 -18.05 2.81 11.10
C VAL A 373 -16.89 1.91 10.71
N TYR A 374 -17.19 0.67 10.31
CA TYR A 374 -16.16 -0.28 9.88
C TYR A 374 -16.09 -0.31 8.36
N ALA A 375 -14.89 -0.30 7.81
CA ALA A 375 -14.62 -0.41 6.39
C ALA A 375 -13.70 -1.59 6.13
N ASP A 376 -14.07 -2.42 5.17
CA ASP A 376 -13.43 -3.72 4.97
C ASP A 376 -13.38 -4.11 3.49
N GLU A 377 -12.42 -4.96 3.14
CA GLU A 377 -12.26 -5.56 1.81
C GLU A 377 -12.28 -4.53 0.66
N LEU A 378 -11.53 -3.44 0.82
CA LEU A 378 -11.31 -2.47 -0.25
C LEU A 378 -10.54 -3.12 -1.41
N ARG A 379 -11.22 -3.34 -2.53
CA ARG A 379 -10.69 -4.12 -3.65
C ARG A 379 -11.09 -3.54 -5.00
N LEU A 380 -10.26 -3.82 -5.99
CA LEU A 380 -10.61 -3.68 -7.39
C LEU A 380 -11.25 -4.98 -7.86
N ASP A 381 -12.37 -4.87 -8.55
CA ASP A 381 -13.15 -6.00 -9.05
C ASP A 381 -13.42 -5.85 -10.54
N GLU A 382 -13.84 -6.93 -11.17
CA GLU A 382 -14.21 -6.99 -12.59
C GLU A 382 -13.06 -6.49 -13.49
N ALA A 383 -12.04 -7.33 -13.66
CA ALA A 383 -10.96 -7.05 -14.61
C ALA A 383 -11.53 -6.80 -16.01
N ARG A 384 -11.07 -5.75 -16.68
CA ARG A 384 -11.45 -5.44 -18.06
C ARG A 384 -11.01 -6.57 -18.98
N ASN A 385 -11.99 -7.20 -19.63
CA ASN A 385 -11.81 -8.37 -20.48
C ASN A 385 -12.44 -8.12 -21.87
N ASP A 386 -12.12 -6.97 -22.46
CA ASP A 386 -12.51 -6.63 -23.83
C ASP A 386 -11.82 -7.59 -24.82
N ALA A 387 -12.52 -7.95 -25.90
CA ALA A 387 -11.99 -8.86 -26.90
C ALA A 387 -11.00 -8.14 -27.84
N GLY A 388 -9.74 -8.56 -27.86
CA GLY A 388 -8.73 -8.03 -28.77
C GLY A 388 -8.43 -8.93 -29.97
N VAL A 389 -8.07 -8.31 -31.09
CA VAL A 389 -7.66 -9.00 -32.32
C VAL A 389 -6.17 -8.82 -32.58
N ALA A 390 -5.53 -9.86 -33.14
CA ALA A 390 -4.19 -9.77 -33.69
C ALA A 390 -4.15 -10.41 -35.09
N ALA A 391 -3.41 -9.79 -36.00
CA ALA A 391 -3.18 -10.29 -37.34
C ALA A 391 -1.68 -10.34 -37.63
N TYR A 392 -1.23 -11.46 -38.17
CA TYR A 392 0.16 -11.65 -38.58
C TYR A 392 0.20 -12.15 -40.02
N ALA A 393 1.01 -11.48 -40.85
CA ALA A 393 1.26 -11.88 -42.21
C ALA A 393 2.77 -11.89 -42.48
N ARG A 394 3.25 -12.96 -43.10
CA ARG A 394 4.63 -13.06 -43.58
C ARG A 394 4.65 -13.49 -45.04
N PHE A 395 5.33 -12.70 -45.86
CA PHE A 395 5.56 -12.97 -47.26
C PHE A 395 7.04 -13.23 -47.48
N LYS A 396 7.39 -14.46 -47.85
CA LYS A 396 8.76 -14.84 -48.17
C LYS A 396 8.82 -15.40 -49.57
N THR A 397 9.59 -14.75 -50.45
CA THR A 397 9.77 -15.19 -51.83
C THR A 397 11.24 -15.17 -52.23
N LYS A 398 11.60 -16.11 -53.10
CA LYS A 398 12.94 -16.25 -53.66
C LYS A 398 12.81 -16.29 -55.18
N LEU A 399 13.33 -15.27 -55.84
CA LEU A 399 13.36 -15.13 -57.30
C LEU A 399 14.69 -15.68 -57.82
N ALA A 400 14.77 -17.01 -57.90
CA ALA A 400 15.95 -17.77 -58.30
C ALA A 400 17.22 -17.34 -57.52
N ASP A 401 18.30 -16.98 -58.22
CA ASP A 401 19.53 -16.45 -57.61
C ASP A 401 19.58 -14.92 -57.60
N PHE A 402 18.53 -14.24 -58.08
CA PHE A 402 18.55 -12.79 -58.28
C PHE A 402 18.10 -12.02 -57.04
N MET A 403 17.01 -12.41 -56.39
CA MET A 403 16.44 -11.62 -55.30
C MET A 403 15.73 -12.50 -54.26
N ASP A 404 16.01 -12.23 -52.98
CA ASP A 404 15.29 -12.77 -51.84
C ASP A 404 14.52 -11.64 -51.16
N VAL A 405 13.21 -11.84 -50.90
CA VAL A 405 12.36 -10.87 -50.21
C VAL A 405 11.68 -11.55 -49.02
N ASP A 406 11.77 -10.95 -47.84
CA ASP A 406 11.09 -11.37 -46.61
C ASP A 406 10.41 -10.13 -46.02
N ALA A 407 9.08 -10.14 -46.03
CA ALA A 407 8.26 -9.06 -45.48
C ALA A 407 7.34 -9.62 -44.39
N THR A 408 7.25 -8.94 -43.26
CA THR A 408 6.39 -9.28 -42.14
C THR A 408 5.55 -8.08 -41.74
N VAL A 409 4.27 -8.29 -41.52
CA VAL A 409 3.36 -7.32 -40.90
C VAL A 409 2.73 -7.99 -39.70
N ASN A 410 2.86 -7.37 -38.54
CA ASN A 410 2.26 -7.80 -37.29
C ASN A 410 1.43 -6.65 -36.74
N TRP A 411 0.12 -6.84 -36.68
CA TRP A 411 -0.83 -5.88 -36.13
C TRP A 411 -1.51 -6.49 -34.92
N GLN A 412 -1.52 -5.76 -33.82
CA GLN A 412 -2.09 -6.22 -32.55
C GLN A 412 -2.86 -5.08 -31.91
N GLN A 413 -4.12 -5.35 -31.56
CA GLN A 413 -4.99 -4.38 -30.91
C GLN A 413 -4.66 -4.22 -29.42
N GLU A 414 -5.09 -3.10 -28.82
CA GLU A 414 -4.87 -2.76 -27.42
C GLU A 414 -5.39 -3.81 -26.42
N ASP A 415 -6.45 -4.54 -26.76
CA ASP A 415 -7.06 -5.55 -25.89
C ASP A 415 -6.51 -6.97 -26.12
N PHE A 416 -5.60 -7.16 -27.10
CA PHE A 416 -5.06 -8.47 -27.41
C PHE A 416 -4.09 -8.94 -26.32
N ARG A 417 -4.35 -10.10 -25.73
CA ARG A 417 -3.53 -10.70 -24.66
C ARG A 417 -2.99 -12.07 -25.08
N THR A 418 -1.81 -12.42 -24.56
CA THR A 418 -1.24 -13.78 -24.71
C THR A 418 -1.17 -14.44 -23.33
N LEU A 419 -0.96 -15.77 -23.26
CA LEU A 419 -0.87 -16.48 -21.97
C LEU A 419 0.22 -15.91 -21.04
N SER A 420 1.28 -15.31 -21.61
CA SER A 420 2.40 -14.73 -20.87
C SER A 420 2.30 -13.22 -20.67
N ASN A 421 1.44 -12.51 -21.40
CA ASN A 421 1.33 -11.06 -21.33
C ASN A 421 -0.12 -10.66 -21.04
N THR A 422 -0.36 -10.26 -19.79
CA THR A 422 -1.69 -10.03 -19.24
C THR A 422 -2.16 -8.58 -19.36
N GLN A 423 -1.30 -7.64 -19.75
CA GLN A 423 -1.71 -6.24 -19.89
C GLN A 423 -1.03 -5.50 -21.04
N ARG A 424 -1.85 -4.85 -21.87
CA ARG A 424 -1.42 -3.97 -22.95
C ARG A 424 -2.13 -2.63 -22.86
N ARG A 425 -1.44 -1.58 -23.31
CA ARG A 425 -1.91 -0.18 -23.21
C ARG A 425 -1.95 0.52 -24.56
N SER A 426 -1.62 -0.18 -25.64
CA SER A 426 -1.52 0.38 -26.98
C SER A 426 -1.85 -0.67 -28.03
N ALA A 427 -2.38 -0.21 -29.17
CA ALA A 427 -2.40 -0.99 -30.40
C ALA A 427 -1.09 -0.79 -31.15
N ASP A 428 -0.45 -1.88 -31.54
CA ASP A 428 0.88 -1.87 -32.14
C ASP A 428 0.83 -2.42 -33.57
N LEU A 429 1.50 -1.73 -34.49
CA LEU A 429 1.71 -2.14 -35.88
C LEU A 429 3.21 -2.18 -36.17
N SER A 430 3.74 -3.39 -36.34
CA SER A 430 5.13 -3.62 -36.71
C SER A 430 5.20 -4.12 -38.15
N THR A 431 5.93 -3.40 -38.99
CA THR A 431 6.21 -3.78 -40.38
C THR A 431 7.72 -3.96 -40.54
N SER A 432 8.14 -5.08 -41.13
CA SER A 432 9.54 -5.29 -41.50
C SER A 432 9.61 -5.82 -42.93
N VAL A 433 10.55 -5.32 -43.71
CA VAL A 433 10.81 -5.74 -45.09
C VAL A 433 12.32 -5.87 -45.24
N SER A 434 12.79 -7.05 -45.58
CA SER A 434 14.18 -7.33 -45.88
C SER A 434 14.28 -7.86 -47.30
N THR A 435 15.18 -7.31 -48.09
CA THR A 435 15.43 -7.68 -49.47
C THR A 435 16.92 -7.84 -49.68
N THR A 436 17.33 -8.93 -50.33
CA THR A 436 18.70 -9.13 -50.79
C THR A 436 18.67 -9.33 -52.29
N THR A 437 19.30 -8.41 -53.03
CA THR A 437 19.33 -8.42 -54.50
C THR A 437 20.75 -8.61 -55.00
N ASN A 438 20.95 -9.64 -55.81
CA ASN A 438 22.21 -9.96 -56.47
C ASN A 438 22.29 -9.27 -57.83
N LEU A 439 22.68 -7.99 -57.85
CA LEU A 439 22.74 -7.18 -59.08
C LEU A 439 23.66 -7.78 -60.17
N HIS A 440 24.66 -8.55 -59.75
CA HIS A 440 25.59 -9.22 -60.65
C HIS A 440 24.96 -10.26 -61.58
N LYS A 441 23.76 -10.77 -61.27
CA LYS A 441 23.05 -11.73 -62.14
C LYS A 441 22.52 -11.11 -63.43
N VAL A 442 22.49 -9.78 -63.53
CA VAL A 442 22.15 -9.02 -64.75
C VAL A 442 23.40 -8.74 -65.61
N LEU A 443 24.60 -8.87 -65.04
CA LEU A 443 25.86 -8.65 -65.73
C LEU A 443 26.32 -9.93 -66.45
N PRO A 444 27.13 -9.83 -67.54
CA PRO A 444 27.69 -11.01 -68.20
C PRO A 444 28.51 -11.86 -67.23
N GLY A 445 28.18 -13.16 -67.11
CA GLY A 445 28.84 -14.08 -66.18
C GLY A 445 30.36 -14.21 -66.37
N SER A 446 30.88 -13.82 -67.55
CA SER A 446 32.32 -13.71 -67.84
C SER A 446 33.07 -12.72 -66.95
N TRP A 447 32.37 -11.74 -66.35
CA TRP A 447 33.00 -10.68 -65.56
C TRP A 447 33.23 -11.05 -64.08
N ARG A 448 32.63 -12.14 -63.59
CA ARG A 448 32.85 -12.70 -62.23
C ARG A 448 32.73 -11.68 -61.08
N PHE A 449 31.83 -10.70 -61.21
CA PHE A 449 31.45 -9.81 -60.12
C PHE A 449 30.41 -10.49 -59.22
N SER A 450 30.48 -10.20 -57.92
CA SER A 450 29.44 -10.48 -56.95
C SER A 450 29.06 -9.18 -56.27
N VAL A 451 27.82 -8.74 -56.55
CA VAL A 451 27.25 -7.50 -56.04
C VAL A 451 25.93 -7.77 -55.32
N PRO A 452 25.94 -8.27 -54.06
CA PRO A 452 24.74 -8.32 -53.23
C PRO A 452 24.44 -6.94 -52.64
N VAL A 453 23.20 -6.51 -52.82
CA VAL A 453 22.61 -5.32 -52.20
C VAL A 453 21.57 -5.80 -51.19
N LYS A 454 21.80 -5.51 -49.92
CA LYS A 454 20.81 -5.74 -48.87
C LYS A 454 20.07 -4.44 -48.60
N PHE A 455 18.76 -4.54 -48.51
CA PHE A 455 17.88 -3.48 -48.08
C PHE A 455 17.03 -4.02 -46.94
N SER A 456 16.95 -3.30 -45.83
CA SER A 456 15.99 -3.61 -44.78
C SER A 456 15.30 -2.34 -44.32
N TYR A 457 13.98 -2.42 -44.20
CA TYR A 457 13.11 -1.41 -43.66
C TYR A 457 12.32 -2.00 -42.49
N SER A 458 12.30 -1.32 -41.35
CA SER A 458 11.41 -1.65 -40.24
C SER A 458 10.69 -0.40 -39.78
N GLN A 459 9.43 -0.55 -39.40
CA GLN A 459 8.58 0.51 -38.88
C GLN A 459 7.72 -0.06 -37.76
N ASP A 460 7.78 0.58 -36.60
CA ASP A 460 6.96 0.26 -35.43
C ASP A 460 6.12 1.48 -35.10
N ARG A 461 4.79 1.32 -35.18
CA ARG A 461 3.81 2.35 -34.82
C ARG A 461 2.99 1.88 -33.64
N SER A 462 2.88 2.70 -32.61
CA SER A 462 2.11 2.43 -31.41
C SER A 462 1.05 3.50 -31.18
N LEU A 463 -0.20 3.08 -31.01
CA LEU A 463 -1.37 3.92 -30.76
C LEU A 463 -1.83 3.71 -29.31
N PRO A 464 -1.59 4.67 -28.40
CA PRO A 464 -1.95 4.50 -27.00
C PRO A 464 -3.47 4.45 -26.82
N ARG A 465 -3.98 3.60 -25.91
CA ARG A 465 -5.42 3.55 -25.54
C ARG A 465 -5.83 4.82 -24.79
N PHE A 466 -4.96 5.27 -23.91
CA PHE A 466 -5.16 6.41 -23.03
C PHE A 466 -4.08 7.47 -23.24
N GLY A 467 -4.44 8.74 -23.03
CA GLY A 467 -3.45 9.81 -23.01
C GLY A 467 -2.50 9.70 -21.81
N PRO A 468 -1.36 10.44 -21.83
CA PRO A 468 -0.46 10.52 -20.68
C PRO A 468 -1.21 10.98 -19.43
N ASN A 469 -1.13 10.21 -18.34
CA ASN A 469 -1.84 10.46 -17.08
C ASN A 469 -3.35 10.66 -17.28
N SER A 470 -3.95 10.00 -18.26
CA SER A 470 -5.39 10.02 -18.49
C SER A 470 -5.98 8.62 -18.39
N ASP A 471 -7.22 8.55 -17.97
CA ASP A 471 -8.07 7.37 -17.85
C ASP A 471 -9.29 7.45 -18.76
N VAL A 472 -9.42 8.57 -19.49
CA VAL A 472 -10.36 8.73 -20.58
C VAL A 472 -9.75 8.10 -21.83
N GLU A 473 -10.46 7.15 -22.43
CA GLU A 473 -10.04 6.53 -23.69
C GLU A 473 -9.96 7.57 -24.80
N LEU A 474 -8.85 7.55 -25.54
CA LEU A 474 -8.62 8.45 -26.66
C LEU A 474 -9.52 8.08 -27.84
N ARG A 475 -10.03 9.11 -28.50
CA ARG A 475 -10.70 8.96 -29.80
C ARG A 475 -9.69 8.64 -30.89
N ALA A 476 -10.16 8.16 -32.04
CA ALA A 476 -9.30 7.75 -33.14
C ALA A 476 -8.34 8.87 -33.60
N ASP A 477 -8.83 10.10 -33.71
CA ASP A 477 -8.06 11.29 -34.06
C ASP A 477 -7.01 11.64 -32.99
N GLU A 478 -7.37 11.53 -31.71
CA GLU A 478 -6.46 11.78 -30.59
C GLU A 478 -5.36 10.70 -30.50
N LYS A 479 -5.72 9.42 -30.71
CA LYS A 479 -4.78 8.29 -30.78
C LYS A 479 -3.73 8.51 -31.85
N ASP A 480 -4.13 8.98 -33.03
CA ASP A 480 -3.20 9.27 -34.12
C ASP A 480 -2.25 10.43 -33.77
N SER A 481 -2.77 11.48 -33.12
CA SER A 481 -1.95 12.63 -32.70
C SER A 481 -0.90 12.28 -31.64
N LEU A 482 -1.22 11.32 -30.77
CA LEU A 482 -0.35 10.83 -29.69
C LEU A 482 0.40 9.55 -30.07
N SER A 483 0.36 9.17 -31.35
CA SER A 483 1.02 7.96 -31.84
C SER A 483 2.53 8.10 -31.81
N THR A 484 3.21 7.01 -31.46
CA THR A 484 4.67 6.91 -31.55
C THR A 484 5.01 6.09 -32.79
N GLU A 485 5.88 6.61 -33.65
CA GLU A 485 6.34 5.93 -34.85
C GLU A 485 7.86 5.94 -34.89
N ASN A 486 8.46 4.76 -34.93
CA ASN A 486 9.89 4.58 -35.12
C ASN A 486 10.12 3.87 -36.45
N SER A 487 10.99 4.41 -37.30
CA SER A 487 11.32 3.79 -38.58
C SER A 487 12.83 3.71 -38.79
N LYS A 488 13.29 2.57 -39.31
CA LYS A 488 14.69 2.31 -39.62
C LYS A 488 14.82 1.81 -41.05
N ARG A 489 15.72 2.44 -41.80
CA ARG A 489 16.10 2.05 -43.17
C ARG A 489 17.59 1.73 -43.17
N PHE A 490 17.94 0.60 -43.75
CA PHE A 490 19.32 0.15 -43.88
C PHE A 490 19.55 -0.36 -45.31
N VAL A 491 20.63 0.12 -45.92
CA VAL A 491 21.09 -0.30 -47.24
C VAL A 491 22.55 -0.70 -47.10
N GLU A 492 22.90 -1.88 -47.58
CA GLU A 492 24.28 -2.36 -47.68
C GLU A 492 24.55 -2.79 -49.12
N ILE A 493 25.59 -2.23 -49.73
CA ILE A 493 26.10 -2.65 -51.03
C ILE A 493 27.47 -3.26 -50.78
N SER A 494 27.64 -4.51 -51.20
CA SER A 494 28.94 -5.17 -51.22
C SER A 494 29.30 -5.48 -52.66
N VAL A 495 30.54 -5.17 -53.05
CA VAL A 495 31.07 -5.44 -54.39
C VAL A 495 32.34 -6.26 -54.20
N SER A 496 32.38 -7.44 -54.81
CA SER A 496 33.56 -8.26 -54.86
C SER A 496 33.80 -8.78 -56.28
N LYS A 497 35.06 -8.94 -56.67
CA LYS A 497 35.44 -9.48 -57.98
C LYS A 497 36.35 -10.68 -57.81
N GLN A 498 35.94 -11.83 -58.37
CA GLN A 498 36.76 -13.04 -58.39
C GLN A 498 37.62 -13.08 -59.66
N GLY A 499 38.87 -13.56 -59.52
CA GLY A 499 39.91 -13.48 -60.55
C GLY A 499 39.50 -13.92 -61.96
N GLY A 500 39.81 -13.08 -62.94
CA GLY A 500 39.55 -13.30 -64.36
C GLY A 500 40.75 -13.92 -65.11
N LYS A 501 40.52 -14.38 -66.35
CA LYS A 501 41.60 -14.90 -67.22
C LYS A 501 42.49 -13.80 -67.84
N ASN A 502 42.15 -12.53 -67.64
CA ASN A 502 42.77 -11.41 -68.33
C ASN A 502 43.92 -10.81 -67.51
N TRP A 503 45.15 -10.82 -68.04
CA TRP A 503 46.37 -10.50 -67.31
C TRP A 503 46.36 -9.08 -66.69
N LEU A 504 45.87 -8.07 -67.42
CA LEU A 504 45.77 -6.68 -66.97
C LEU A 504 44.79 -6.48 -65.80
N MET A 505 43.67 -7.20 -65.80
CA MET A 505 42.68 -7.12 -64.72
C MET A 505 43.17 -7.79 -63.44
N ARG A 506 44.01 -8.82 -63.59
CA ARG A 506 44.62 -9.58 -62.50
C ARG A 506 45.56 -8.75 -61.62
N TRP A 507 46.14 -7.69 -62.18
CA TRP A 507 47.06 -6.77 -61.48
C TRP A 507 46.42 -5.45 -61.03
N THR A 508 45.14 -5.19 -61.35
CA THR A 508 44.51 -3.88 -61.13
C THR A 508 43.21 -3.92 -60.32
N VAL A 509 42.30 -4.87 -60.59
CA VAL A 509 40.92 -4.85 -60.04
C VAL A 509 40.47 -6.22 -59.50
N ASP A 510 41.20 -7.29 -59.80
CA ASP A 510 40.92 -8.62 -59.23
C ASP A 510 41.27 -8.62 -57.72
N GLU A 511 40.47 -9.31 -56.90
CA GLU A 511 40.54 -9.32 -55.42
C GLU A 511 40.06 -8.05 -54.70
N MET A 512 39.41 -7.12 -55.41
CA MET A 512 38.77 -5.96 -54.77
C MET A 512 37.51 -6.39 -53.98
N ASN A 513 37.42 -5.97 -52.72
CA ASN A 513 36.25 -6.09 -51.85
C ASN A 513 35.90 -4.71 -51.30
N MET A 514 34.74 -4.17 -51.70
CA MET A 514 34.23 -2.88 -51.26
C MET A 514 32.88 -3.09 -50.59
N ARG A 515 32.70 -2.50 -49.41
CA ARG A 515 31.43 -2.51 -48.68
C ARG A 515 31.05 -1.08 -48.32
N MET A 516 29.81 -0.73 -48.59
CA MET A 516 29.22 0.55 -48.21
C MET A 516 27.87 0.29 -47.56
N SER A 517 27.65 0.84 -46.38
CA SER A 517 26.38 0.72 -45.67
C SER A 517 25.88 2.08 -45.21
N GLN A 518 24.57 2.28 -45.28
CA GLN A 518 23.90 3.49 -44.80
C GLN A 518 22.71 3.07 -43.92
N THR A 519 22.62 3.68 -42.74
CA THR A 519 21.47 3.53 -41.83
C THR A 519 20.81 4.89 -41.64
N GLN A 520 19.49 4.93 -41.71
CA GLN A 520 18.69 6.10 -41.37
C GLN A 520 17.63 5.69 -40.36
N ASN A 521 17.58 6.41 -39.24
CA ASN A 521 16.55 6.28 -38.21
C ASN A 521 15.70 7.55 -38.22
N ARG A 522 14.38 7.41 -38.07
CA ARG A 522 13.45 8.52 -37.90
C ARG A 522 12.44 8.16 -36.82
#